data_AF-A0A9D6CVP5-F1
#
_entry.id   AF-A0A9D6CVP5-F1
#
_cell.length_a   1.000
_cell.length_b   1.000
_cell.length_c   1.000
_cell.angle_alpha   90.00
_cell.angle_beta   90.00
_cell.angle_gamma   90.00
#
_symmetry.space_group_name_H-M   'P 1'
#
loop_
_entity.id
_entity.type
_entity.pdbx_description
1 polymer ?
#
loop_
_entity_poly.entity_id
_entity_poly.type
_entity_poly.pdbx_seq_one_letter_code
_entity_poly.pdbx_strand_id
1 'polypeptide(L)'
;MAGCWVALFAWGPSASGQVRPSAAVLAELEQFEAERGRFRRLLPGEEGVTAEKLEAYQQALAEASAAWVARWPRQEFAWRARLEALAGVGRADPTAVREAVDRAEAIAAVPSGLYFPENLSFLEARALLRHGLDLDRVGRLAEDGLQAELQRLDRVEQTRGGDPSGELGERRRRLRWRAALLQADAAEASGDVPSWLAALRELEGAAPPAGRQDRGTAAAYASAQLELHSRRARALRAQGETDAALEEYRTAVRLRPAFGGKLEPPRNQALLAEARSAWLSTGRSAEDWEAWVAVQRGYPIPAMTSVPMTAAAR
;
A
#
# COMPACT_ATOMS: atom_id res chain seq x y z
N MET A 1 1.38 -20.14 -36.03
CA MET A 1 1.90 -20.92 -34.88
C MET A 1 3.33 -21.39 -35.14
N ALA A 2 4.31 -20.48 -35.03
CA ALA A 2 5.74 -20.74 -34.82
C ALA A 2 6.45 -19.38 -34.94
N GLY A 3 6.96 -18.86 -33.83
CA GLY A 3 7.61 -17.54 -33.81
C GLY A 3 7.67 -16.96 -32.41
N CYS A 4 8.22 -17.70 -31.45
CA CYS A 4 8.38 -17.21 -30.08
C CYS A 4 9.56 -17.89 -29.41
N TRP A 5 10.78 -17.78 -29.95
CA TRP A 5 11.99 -18.20 -29.25
C TRP A 5 13.18 -17.29 -29.58
N VAL A 6 13.73 -16.69 -28.53
CA VAL A 6 15.04 -16.00 -28.43
C VAL A 6 15.18 -14.64 -29.12
N ALA A 7 14.66 -13.61 -28.46
CA ALA A 7 15.21 -12.25 -28.56
C ALA A 7 15.16 -11.55 -27.18
N LEU A 8 15.60 -12.27 -26.13
CA LEU A 8 16.34 -11.59 -25.07
C LEU A 8 17.61 -11.09 -25.74
N PHE A 9 17.95 -9.81 -25.54
CA PHE A 9 19.17 -9.10 -25.95
C PHE A 9 20.30 -9.99 -26.50
N ALA A 10 21.04 -9.55 -27.54
CA ALA A 10 22.18 -10.29 -28.09
C ALA A 10 23.22 -10.65 -27.00
N TRP A 11 23.04 -11.81 -26.38
CA TRP A 11 23.77 -12.34 -25.23
C TRP A 11 24.63 -13.46 -25.79
N GLY A 12 25.80 -13.10 -26.33
CA GLY A 12 26.79 -14.06 -26.78
C GLY A 12 27.42 -14.76 -25.57
N PRO A 13 27.60 -16.10 -25.60
CA PRO A 13 28.33 -16.79 -24.54
C PRO A 13 29.77 -16.28 -24.49
N SER A 14 30.25 -15.89 -23.30
CA SER A 14 31.67 -15.62 -23.07
C SER A 14 32.38 -16.90 -22.62
N ALA A 15 33.70 -16.96 -22.83
CA ALA A 15 34.54 -18.10 -22.45
C ALA A 15 34.53 -18.43 -20.94
N SER A 16 34.03 -17.54 -20.07
CA SER A 16 33.89 -17.78 -18.63
C SER A 16 32.49 -18.23 -18.21
N GLY A 17 31.55 -18.43 -19.15
CA GLY A 17 30.15 -18.71 -18.84
C GLY A 17 29.39 -17.52 -18.24
N GLN A 18 30.08 -16.41 -17.94
CA GLN A 18 29.44 -15.17 -17.53
C GLN A 18 28.96 -14.41 -18.77
N VAL A 19 27.66 -14.22 -18.87
CA VAL A 19 27.09 -13.40 -19.93
C VAL A 19 27.36 -11.94 -19.62
N ARG A 20 27.97 -11.22 -20.58
CA ARG A 20 28.19 -9.77 -20.48
C ARG A 20 27.21 -9.04 -21.41
N PRO A 21 26.60 -7.93 -20.96
CA PRO A 21 25.78 -7.10 -21.84
C PRO A 21 26.62 -6.56 -23.00
N SER A 22 26.01 -6.38 -24.18
CA SER A 22 26.68 -5.72 -25.29
C SER A 22 26.88 -4.22 -24.99
N ALA A 23 27.85 -3.58 -25.66
CA ALA A 23 28.10 -2.14 -25.50
C ALA A 23 26.86 -1.28 -25.80
N ALA A 24 26.02 -1.71 -26.75
CA ALA A 24 24.77 -1.04 -27.07
C ALA A 24 23.76 -1.10 -25.91
N VAL A 25 23.64 -2.25 -25.24
CA VAL A 25 22.76 -2.41 -24.06
C VAL A 25 23.26 -1.55 -22.90
N LEU A 26 24.58 -1.49 -22.68
CA LEU A 26 25.16 -0.61 -21.66
C LEU A 26 24.88 0.86 -21.95
N ALA A 27 25.03 1.31 -23.20
CA ALA A 27 24.73 2.69 -23.59
C ALA A 27 23.24 3.05 -23.41
N GLU A 28 22.33 2.13 -23.72
CA GLU A 28 20.90 2.32 -23.47
C GLU A 28 20.58 2.43 -21.97
N LEU A 29 21.20 1.59 -21.14
CA LEU A 29 21.05 1.64 -19.69
C LEU A 29 21.61 2.94 -19.11
N GLU A 30 22.77 3.41 -19.56
CA GLU A 30 23.35 4.70 -19.16
C GLU A 30 22.42 5.86 -19.52
N GLN A 31 21.82 5.84 -20.71
CA GLN A 31 20.85 6.86 -21.10
C GLN A 31 19.60 6.83 -20.22
N PHE A 32 19.04 5.65 -19.98
CA PHE A 32 17.89 5.49 -19.08
C PHE A 32 18.21 6.02 -17.67
N GLU A 33 19.36 5.66 -17.12
CA GLU A 33 19.80 6.13 -15.80
C GLU A 33 20.03 7.64 -15.76
N ALA A 34 20.53 8.24 -16.84
CA ALA A 34 20.67 9.69 -16.95
C ALA A 34 19.30 10.39 -16.95
N GLU A 35 18.30 9.85 -17.65
CA GLU A 35 16.93 10.38 -17.67
C GLU A 35 16.24 10.21 -16.32
N ARG A 36 16.37 9.03 -15.70
CA ARG A 36 15.87 8.76 -14.35
C ARG A 36 16.52 9.68 -13.31
N GLY A 37 17.83 9.91 -13.42
CA GLY A 37 18.56 10.83 -12.56
C GLY A 37 18.10 12.29 -12.70
N ARG A 38 17.67 12.71 -13.90
CA ARG A 38 17.03 14.02 -14.10
C ARG A 38 15.70 14.11 -13.35
N PHE A 39 14.85 13.08 -13.44
CA PHE A 39 13.58 13.03 -12.71
C PHE A 39 13.75 12.97 -11.20
N ARG A 40 14.72 12.20 -10.70
CA ARG A 40 14.99 12.10 -9.27
C ARG A 40 15.37 13.46 -8.65
N ARG A 41 15.96 14.37 -9.43
CA ARG A 41 16.23 15.75 -9.00
C ARG A 41 14.99 16.65 -8.98
N LEU A 42 13.92 16.26 -9.67
CA LEU A 42 12.62 16.93 -9.64
C LEU A 42 11.74 16.44 -8.48
N LEU A 43 12.12 15.36 -7.80
CA LEU A 43 11.43 14.96 -6.56
C LEU A 43 11.53 16.14 -5.59
N PRO A 44 10.39 16.66 -5.10
CA PRO A 44 10.42 17.67 -4.07
C PRO A 44 11.17 17.07 -2.86
N GLY A 45 12.17 17.80 -2.36
CA GLY A 45 12.87 17.40 -1.14
C GLY A 45 11.90 17.27 0.03
N GLU A 46 12.27 16.50 1.06
CA GLU A 46 11.39 16.19 2.20
C GLU A 46 10.80 17.45 2.87
N GLU A 47 11.55 18.57 2.85
CA GLU A 47 11.06 19.87 3.29
C GLU A 47 10.15 20.51 2.23
N GLY A 48 8.85 20.56 2.52
CA GLY A 48 7.88 21.31 1.71
C GLY A 48 7.29 20.56 0.51
N VAL A 49 7.29 19.22 0.55
CA VAL A 49 6.43 18.40 -0.33
C VAL A 49 4.97 18.69 0.02
N THR A 50 4.25 19.36 -0.87
CA THR A 50 2.79 19.45 -0.79
C THR A 50 2.18 18.30 -1.60
N ALA A 51 0.92 17.93 -1.30
CA ALA A 51 0.19 16.96 -2.12
C ALA A 51 0.16 17.36 -3.60
N GLU A 52 0.02 18.65 -3.89
CA GLU A 52 0.05 19.23 -5.23
C GLU A 52 1.41 19.04 -5.93
N LYS A 53 2.53 19.30 -5.26
CA LYS A 53 3.87 19.07 -5.83
C LYS A 53 4.11 17.59 -6.09
N LEU A 54 3.66 16.72 -5.20
CA LEU A 54 3.77 15.28 -5.38
C LEU A 54 2.94 14.83 -6.58
N GLU A 55 1.71 15.31 -6.72
CA GLU A 55 0.85 15.00 -7.86
C GLU A 55 1.44 15.50 -9.19
N ALA A 56 1.96 16.73 -9.23
CA ALA A 56 2.64 17.29 -10.40
C ALA A 56 3.88 16.45 -10.77
N TYR A 57 4.66 16.00 -9.79
CA TYR A 57 5.79 15.10 -10.02
C TYR A 57 5.34 13.76 -10.62
N GLN A 58 4.29 13.14 -10.08
CA GLN A 58 3.78 11.86 -10.57
C GLN A 58 3.23 11.99 -11.99
N GLN A 59 2.56 13.11 -12.30
CA GLN A 59 2.07 13.40 -13.65
C GLN A 59 3.23 13.52 -14.65
N ALA A 60 4.26 14.30 -14.30
CA ALA A 60 5.45 14.45 -15.15
C ALA A 60 6.19 13.11 -15.35
N LEU A 61 6.28 12.28 -14.30
CA LEU A 61 6.88 10.95 -14.39
C LEU A 61 6.02 10.02 -15.25
N ALA A 62 4.69 10.11 -15.19
CA ALA A 62 3.80 9.34 -16.03
C ALA A 62 4.03 9.68 -17.51
N GLU A 63 4.10 10.96 -17.85
CA GLU A 63 4.38 11.42 -19.22
C GLU A 63 5.75 10.95 -19.73
N ALA A 64 6.81 11.12 -18.94
CA ALA A 64 8.14 10.68 -19.34
C ALA A 64 8.26 9.15 -19.46
N SER A 65 7.69 8.42 -18.51
CA SER A 65 7.71 6.95 -18.56
C SER A 65 6.94 6.38 -19.74
N ALA A 66 5.95 7.10 -20.31
CA ALA A 66 5.31 6.72 -21.56
C ALA A 66 6.31 6.72 -22.74
N ALA A 67 7.18 7.73 -22.82
CA ALA A 67 8.26 7.77 -23.81
C ALA A 67 9.30 6.66 -23.56
N TRP A 68 9.59 6.36 -22.28
CA TRP A 68 10.52 5.29 -21.91
C TRP A 68 10.04 3.92 -22.34
N VAL A 69 8.77 3.57 -22.08
CA VAL A 69 8.25 2.25 -22.48
C VAL A 69 8.12 2.11 -24.00
N ALA A 70 7.86 3.21 -24.71
CA ALA A 70 7.89 3.22 -26.18
C ALA A 70 9.30 2.96 -26.73
N ARG A 71 10.31 3.57 -26.10
CA ARG A 71 11.72 3.42 -26.50
C ARG A 71 12.33 2.09 -26.07
N TRP A 72 11.96 1.60 -24.89
CA TRP A 72 12.53 0.41 -24.26
C TRP A 72 11.44 -0.57 -23.82
N PRO A 73 10.64 -1.13 -24.75
CA PRO A 73 9.45 -1.92 -24.43
C PRO A 73 9.74 -3.25 -23.74
N ARG A 74 11.00 -3.69 -23.69
CA ARG A 74 11.45 -4.92 -23.02
C ARG A 74 12.21 -4.66 -21.72
N GLN A 75 12.43 -3.40 -21.35
CA GLN A 75 13.14 -3.06 -20.12
C GLN A 75 12.17 -3.02 -18.95
N GLU A 76 12.33 -3.95 -18.02
CA GLU A 76 11.54 -4.05 -16.79
C GLU A 76 11.50 -2.73 -16.02
N PHE A 77 12.62 -2.02 -15.95
CA PHE A 77 12.73 -0.72 -15.28
C PHE A 77 11.81 0.35 -15.88
N ALA A 78 11.63 0.39 -17.20
CA ALA A 78 10.78 1.38 -17.86
C ALA A 78 9.31 1.17 -17.48
N TRP A 79 8.87 -0.10 -17.52
CA TRP A 79 7.51 -0.48 -17.14
C TRP A 79 7.25 -0.34 -15.63
N ARG A 80 8.25 -0.66 -14.80
CA ARG A 80 8.18 -0.39 -13.37
C ARG A 80 7.98 1.10 -13.09
N ALA A 81 8.79 1.97 -13.69
CA ALA A 81 8.65 3.42 -13.51
C ALA A 81 7.29 3.91 -14.00
N ARG A 82 6.79 3.36 -15.11
CA ARG A 82 5.44 3.64 -15.62
C ARG A 82 4.35 3.25 -14.62
N LEU A 83 4.41 2.05 -14.06
CA LEU A 83 3.46 1.60 -13.03
C LEU A 83 3.54 2.42 -11.75
N GLU A 84 4.74 2.73 -11.27
CA GLU A 84 4.93 3.59 -10.08
C GLU A 84 4.31 4.98 -10.30
N ALA A 85 4.54 5.57 -11.47
CA ALA A 85 3.97 6.87 -11.82
C ALA A 85 2.44 6.82 -11.92
N LEU A 86 1.90 5.85 -12.66
CA LEU A 86 0.46 5.68 -12.83
C LEU A 86 -0.25 5.40 -11.50
N ALA A 87 0.35 4.61 -10.61
CA ALA A 87 -0.18 4.39 -9.26
C ALA A 87 -0.12 5.64 -8.36
N GLY A 88 0.77 6.60 -8.68
CA GLY A 88 0.92 7.85 -7.94
C GLY A 88 -0.01 8.98 -8.39
N VAL A 89 -0.41 9.00 -9.66
CA VAL A 89 -1.32 10.02 -10.21
C VAL A 89 -2.75 9.82 -9.69
N GLY A 90 -3.44 10.91 -9.32
CA GLY A 90 -4.82 10.84 -8.81
C GLY A 90 -5.86 10.42 -9.84
N ARG A 91 -5.66 10.81 -11.11
CA ARG A 91 -6.51 10.44 -12.25
C ARG A 91 -5.65 10.05 -13.45
N ALA A 92 -5.47 8.76 -13.66
CA ALA A 92 -4.80 8.23 -14.85
C ALA A 92 -5.84 7.77 -15.89
N ASP A 93 -5.44 7.73 -17.16
CA ASP A 93 -6.24 7.06 -18.20
C ASP A 93 -6.33 5.56 -17.88
N PRO A 94 -7.55 5.00 -17.71
CA PRO A 94 -7.72 3.58 -17.43
C PRO A 94 -7.09 2.65 -18.46
N THR A 95 -7.06 3.05 -19.74
CA THR A 95 -6.46 2.25 -20.81
C THR A 95 -4.96 2.13 -20.61
N ALA A 96 -4.29 3.25 -20.33
CA ALA A 96 -2.87 3.28 -20.03
C ALA A 96 -2.50 2.47 -18.78
N VAL A 97 -3.35 2.45 -17.75
CA VAL A 97 -3.14 1.63 -16.54
C VAL A 97 -3.19 0.15 -16.88
N ARG A 98 -4.23 -0.30 -17.59
CA ARG A 98 -4.36 -1.71 -18.00
C ARG A 98 -3.21 -2.16 -18.88
N GLU A 99 -2.86 -1.35 -19.88
CA GLU A 99 -1.73 -1.66 -20.77
C GLU A 99 -0.43 -1.82 -19.98
N ALA A 100 -0.16 -0.91 -19.03
CA ALA A 100 1.04 -0.98 -18.21
C ALA A 100 1.09 -2.25 -17.35
N VAL A 101 -0.06 -2.66 -16.79
CA VAL A 101 -0.18 -3.90 -16.01
C VAL A 101 0.01 -5.13 -16.89
N ASP A 102 -0.68 -5.23 -18.02
CA ASP A 102 -0.58 -6.37 -18.93
C ASP A 102 0.85 -6.55 -19.47
N ARG A 103 1.55 -5.44 -19.71
CA ARG A 103 2.94 -5.46 -20.17
C ARG A 103 3.92 -5.82 -19.07
N ALA A 104 3.71 -5.35 -17.85
CA ALA A 104 4.55 -5.68 -16.71
C ALA A 104 4.43 -7.16 -16.35
N GLU A 105 3.22 -7.74 -16.36
CA GLU A 105 3.03 -9.18 -16.17
C GLU A 105 3.75 -10.00 -17.26
N ALA A 106 3.63 -9.58 -18.53
CA ALA A 106 4.31 -10.25 -19.64
C ALA A 106 5.84 -10.21 -19.51
N ILE A 107 6.39 -9.16 -18.90
CA ILE A 107 7.83 -9.04 -18.62
C ILE A 107 8.22 -9.88 -17.40
N ALA A 108 7.41 -9.88 -16.34
CA ALA A 108 7.64 -10.67 -15.14
C ALA A 108 7.66 -12.18 -15.41
N ALA A 109 6.94 -12.63 -16.45
CA ALA A 109 6.98 -14.01 -16.92
C ALA A 109 8.34 -14.43 -17.51
N VAL A 110 9.21 -13.47 -17.84
CA VAL A 110 10.57 -13.73 -18.35
C VAL A 110 11.58 -13.57 -17.20
N PRO A 111 12.34 -14.61 -16.84
CA PRO A 111 13.38 -14.50 -15.81
C PRO A 111 14.43 -13.44 -16.19
N SER A 112 14.36 -12.24 -15.59
CA SER A 112 15.29 -11.14 -15.91
C SER A 112 16.63 -11.26 -15.18
N GLY A 113 16.70 -12.05 -14.11
CA GLY A 113 17.88 -12.17 -13.24
C GLY A 113 18.22 -10.89 -12.48
N LEU A 114 17.49 -9.79 -12.71
CA LEU A 114 17.66 -8.52 -12.05
C LEU A 114 16.93 -8.52 -10.71
N TYR A 115 17.63 -8.06 -9.68
CA TYR A 115 17.04 -7.94 -8.35
C TYR A 115 16.28 -6.62 -8.24
N PHE A 116 14.96 -6.73 -8.11
CA PHE A 116 14.13 -5.62 -7.69
C PHE A 116 13.66 -5.84 -6.25
N PRO A 117 13.74 -4.80 -5.39
CA PRO A 117 13.33 -4.92 -3.99
C PRO A 117 11.83 -5.17 -3.81
N GLU A 118 11.03 -4.93 -4.86
CA GLU A 118 9.59 -5.12 -4.87
C GLU A 118 9.19 -5.89 -6.13
N ASN A 119 8.35 -6.91 -5.95
CA ASN A 119 7.75 -7.65 -7.03
C ASN A 119 6.73 -6.78 -7.77
N LEU A 120 6.80 -6.75 -9.11
CA LEU A 120 5.91 -5.99 -9.98
C LEU A 120 4.43 -6.26 -9.69
N SER A 121 4.05 -7.47 -9.28
CA SER A 121 2.65 -7.80 -8.99
C SER A 121 2.04 -6.96 -7.87
N PHE A 122 2.84 -6.52 -6.88
CA PHE A 122 2.33 -5.59 -5.87
C PHE A 122 2.14 -4.15 -6.42
N LEU A 123 2.97 -3.73 -7.38
CA LEU A 123 2.83 -2.44 -8.05
C LEU A 123 1.62 -2.44 -8.99
N GLU A 124 1.44 -3.52 -9.74
CA GLU A 124 0.31 -3.78 -10.63
C GLU A 124 -1.01 -3.75 -9.84
N ALA A 125 -1.08 -4.54 -8.76
CA ALA A 125 -2.23 -4.57 -7.85
C ALA A 125 -2.57 -3.17 -7.31
N ARG A 126 -1.56 -2.41 -6.88
CA ARG A 126 -1.75 -1.05 -6.36
C ARG A 126 -2.23 -0.07 -7.44
N ALA A 127 -1.72 -0.17 -8.66
CA ALA A 127 -2.13 0.67 -9.77
C ALA A 127 -3.61 0.43 -10.12
N LEU A 128 -4.02 -0.83 -10.26
CA LEU A 128 -5.41 -1.21 -10.50
C LEU A 128 -6.34 -0.72 -9.39
N LEU A 129 -5.99 -1.02 -8.14
CA LEU A 129 -6.76 -0.62 -6.97
C LEU A 129 -6.94 0.89 -6.87
N ARG A 130 -5.86 1.67 -7.08
CA ARG A 130 -5.89 3.13 -7.00
C ARG A 130 -6.91 3.74 -7.95
N HIS A 131 -7.08 3.15 -9.13
CA HIS A 131 -7.97 3.64 -10.18
C HIS A 131 -9.32 2.90 -10.22
N GLY A 132 -9.58 2.00 -9.27
CA GLY A 132 -10.83 1.23 -9.22
C GLY A 132 -11.02 0.30 -10.43
N LEU A 133 -9.93 -0.21 -11.01
CA LEU A 133 -9.93 -1.04 -12.21
C LEU A 133 -9.72 -2.49 -11.85
N ASP A 134 -10.46 -3.38 -12.52
CA ASP A 134 -10.24 -4.84 -12.53
C ASP A 134 -9.96 -5.40 -11.11
N LEU A 135 -10.82 -5.04 -10.14
CA LEU A 135 -10.60 -5.30 -8.72
C LEU A 135 -10.49 -6.80 -8.38
N ASP A 136 -11.09 -7.68 -9.19
CA ASP A 136 -10.93 -9.13 -9.09
C ASP A 136 -9.48 -9.58 -9.37
N ARG A 137 -8.75 -8.85 -10.21
CA ARG A 137 -7.34 -9.12 -10.54
C ARG A 137 -6.39 -8.67 -9.43
N VAL A 138 -6.75 -7.63 -8.66
CA VAL A 138 -5.92 -7.12 -7.55
C VAL A 138 -5.61 -8.22 -6.53
N GLY A 139 -6.62 -9.02 -6.17
CA GLY A 139 -6.44 -10.12 -5.21
C GLY A 139 -5.47 -11.20 -5.70
N ARG A 140 -5.57 -11.58 -6.98
CA ARG A 140 -4.63 -12.55 -7.61
C ARG A 140 -3.21 -12.00 -7.66
N LEU A 141 -3.04 -10.77 -8.15
CA LEU A 141 -1.74 -10.11 -8.23
C LEU A 141 -1.06 -9.96 -6.85
N ALA A 142 -1.83 -9.66 -5.82
CA ALA A 142 -1.31 -9.57 -4.45
C ALA A 142 -0.79 -10.93 -3.95
N GLU A 143 -1.51 -12.01 -4.25
CA GLU A 143 -1.12 -13.39 -3.89
C GLU A 143 0.09 -13.86 -4.70
N ASP A 144 0.08 -13.67 -6.03
CA ASP A 144 1.20 -14.04 -6.91
C ASP A 144 2.49 -13.31 -6.50
N GLY A 145 2.37 -12.01 -6.19
CA GLY A 145 3.46 -11.19 -5.68
C GLY A 145 4.02 -11.68 -4.35
N LEU A 146 3.13 -12.09 -3.44
CA LEU A 146 3.49 -12.69 -2.15
C LEU A 146 4.24 -14.01 -2.36
N GLN A 147 3.68 -14.95 -3.11
CA GLN A 147 4.24 -16.28 -3.31
C GLN A 147 5.62 -16.22 -3.96
N ALA A 148 5.78 -15.40 -5.00
CA ALA A 148 7.07 -15.22 -5.66
C ALA A 148 8.14 -14.65 -4.73
N GLU A 149 7.80 -13.69 -3.86
CA GLU A 149 8.74 -13.16 -2.86
C GLU A 149 9.05 -14.17 -1.76
N LEU A 150 8.06 -14.92 -1.26
CA LEU A 150 8.28 -15.98 -0.27
C LEU A 150 9.23 -17.05 -0.80
N GLN A 151 8.99 -17.54 -2.02
CA GLN A 151 9.88 -18.49 -2.69
C GLN A 151 11.30 -17.93 -2.85
N ARG A 152 11.44 -16.62 -3.13
CA ARG A 152 12.75 -15.97 -3.21
C ARG A 152 13.44 -15.93 -1.85
N LEU A 153 12.73 -15.64 -0.77
CA LEU A 153 13.29 -15.65 0.59
C LEU A 153 13.70 -17.06 1.02
N ASP A 154 12.94 -18.08 0.63
CA ASP A 154 13.28 -19.48 0.91
C ASP A 154 14.59 -19.89 0.22
N ARG A 155 14.80 -19.46 -1.03
CA ARG A 155 16.10 -19.66 -1.73
C ARG A 155 17.25 -18.95 -1.01
N VAL A 156 17.05 -17.71 -0.57
CA VAL A 156 18.07 -16.97 0.18
C VAL A 156 18.41 -17.67 1.49
N GLU A 157 17.41 -18.17 2.21
CA GLU A 157 17.60 -18.92 3.45
C GLU A 157 18.39 -20.20 3.23
N GLN A 158 18.02 -21.00 2.21
CA GLN A 158 18.73 -22.21 1.82
C GLN A 158 20.20 -21.95 1.49
N THR A 159 20.51 -20.85 0.79
CA THR A 159 21.89 -20.52 0.43
C THR A 159 22.74 -19.98 1.58
N ARG A 160 22.12 -19.32 2.57
CA ARG A 160 22.84 -18.64 3.67
C ARG A 160 22.85 -19.41 4.99
N GLY A 161 22.06 -20.49 5.12
CA GLY A 161 21.92 -21.24 6.37
C GLY A 161 21.40 -20.38 7.53
N GLY A 162 20.58 -19.37 7.23
CA GLY A 162 20.17 -18.33 8.18
C GLY A 162 19.02 -18.73 9.09
N ASP A 163 18.90 -18.00 10.21
CA ASP A 163 17.80 -18.14 11.18
C ASP A 163 16.45 -17.65 10.58
N PRO A 164 15.42 -18.53 10.45
CA PRO A 164 14.11 -18.16 9.92
C PRO A 164 13.40 -17.10 10.78
N SER A 165 13.76 -16.94 12.05
CA SER A 165 13.09 -16.03 12.98
C SER A 165 13.62 -14.59 12.95
N GLY A 166 14.76 -14.35 12.30
CA GLY A 166 15.41 -13.04 12.18
C GLY A 166 14.82 -12.13 11.09
N GLU A 167 15.68 -11.44 10.35
CA GLU A 167 15.29 -10.46 9.31
C GLU A 167 14.38 -11.07 8.22
N LEU A 168 14.63 -12.33 7.83
CA LEU A 168 13.81 -13.02 6.82
C LEU A 168 12.39 -13.29 7.33
N GLY A 169 12.23 -13.75 8.58
CA GLY A 169 10.92 -13.95 9.20
C GLY A 169 10.11 -12.67 9.27
N GLU A 170 10.76 -11.56 9.66
CA GLU A 170 10.12 -10.24 9.67
C GLU A 170 9.76 -9.76 8.26
N ARG A 171 10.64 -9.98 7.27
CA ARG A 171 10.32 -9.66 5.87
C ARG A 171 9.12 -10.46 5.35
N ARG A 172 9.00 -11.76 5.68
CA ARG A 172 7.84 -12.60 5.33
C ARG A 172 6.54 -12.04 5.95
N ARG A 173 6.57 -11.63 7.21
CA ARG A 173 5.41 -10.99 7.87
C ARG A 173 4.98 -9.72 7.14
N ARG A 174 5.92 -8.81 6.85
CA ARG A 174 5.62 -7.58 6.10
C ARG A 174 5.04 -7.84 4.72
N LEU A 175 5.51 -8.88 4.01
CA LEU A 175 4.97 -9.27 2.71
C LEU A 175 3.53 -9.77 2.83
N ARG A 176 3.24 -10.64 3.80
CA ARG A 176 1.87 -11.13 4.06
C ARG A 176 0.92 -9.99 4.43
N TRP A 177 1.37 -9.11 5.33
CA TRP A 177 0.62 -7.91 5.71
C TRP A 177 0.30 -7.04 4.49
N ARG A 178 1.29 -6.80 3.64
CA ARG A 178 1.10 -6.01 2.42
C ARG A 178 0.11 -6.65 1.44
N ALA A 179 0.20 -7.97 1.22
CA ALA A 179 -0.70 -8.68 0.33
C ALA A 179 -2.15 -8.63 0.83
N ALA A 180 -2.35 -8.92 2.12
CA ALA A 180 -3.67 -8.90 2.74
C ALA A 180 -4.27 -7.47 2.79
N LEU A 181 -3.44 -6.42 2.88
CA LEU A 181 -3.91 -5.03 2.76
C LEU A 181 -4.50 -4.77 1.36
N LEU A 182 -3.80 -5.17 0.30
CA LEU A 182 -4.28 -4.99 -1.07
C LEU A 182 -5.57 -5.78 -1.33
N GLN A 183 -5.66 -7.00 -0.79
CA GLN A 183 -6.88 -7.82 -0.86
C GLN A 183 -8.04 -7.16 -0.12
N ALA A 184 -7.81 -6.65 1.10
CA ALA A 184 -8.82 -5.94 1.89
C ALA A 184 -9.28 -4.66 1.19
N ASP A 185 -8.36 -3.88 0.63
CA ASP A 185 -8.68 -2.66 -0.14
C ASP A 185 -9.49 -2.99 -1.41
N ALA A 186 -9.14 -4.06 -2.13
CA ALA A 186 -9.87 -4.48 -3.31
C ALA A 186 -11.30 -4.93 -2.99
N ALA A 187 -11.46 -5.71 -1.92
CA ALA A 187 -12.76 -6.17 -1.44
C ALA A 187 -13.62 -5.02 -0.91
N GLU A 188 -13.00 -4.04 -0.23
CA GLU A 188 -13.68 -2.81 0.15
C GLU A 188 -14.17 -2.04 -1.09
N ALA A 189 -13.28 -1.83 -2.08
CA ALA A 189 -13.61 -1.10 -3.30
C ALA A 189 -14.68 -1.78 -4.16
N SER A 190 -14.76 -3.12 -4.12
CA SER A 190 -15.79 -3.89 -4.83
C SER A 190 -17.11 -4.00 -4.07
N GLY A 191 -17.13 -3.64 -2.78
CA GLY A 191 -18.28 -3.85 -1.89
C GLY A 191 -18.46 -5.31 -1.43
N ASP A 192 -17.47 -6.17 -1.62
CA ASP A 192 -17.49 -7.56 -1.18
C ASP A 192 -17.10 -7.67 0.31
N VAL A 193 -18.07 -7.38 1.18
CA VAL A 193 -17.86 -7.35 2.64
C VAL A 193 -17.37 -8.69 3.23
N PRO A 194 -17.90 -9.87 2.81
CA PRO A 194 -17.34 -11.15 3.26
C PRO A 194 -15.85 -11.32 2.94
N SER A 195 -15.43 -11.04 1.70
CA SER A 195 -14.01 -11.12 1.31
C SER A 195 -13.16 -10.09 2.06
N TRP A 196 -13.71 -8.90 2.32
CA TRP A 196 -13.04 -7.87 3.09
C TRP A 196 -12.73 -8.35 4.50
N LEU A 197 -13.72 -8.87 5.23
CA LEU A 197 -13.49 -9.39 6.59
C LEU A 197 -12.56 -10.59 6.63
N ALA A 198 -12.60 -11.46 5.62
CA ALA A 198 -11.65 -12.55 5.50
C ALA A 198 -10.20 -12.02 5.39
N ALA A 199 -9.96 -11.05 4.52
CA ALA A 199 -8.64 -10.42 4.37
C ALA A 199 -8.18 -9.70 5.65
N LEU A 200 -9.10 -9.07 6.41
CA LEU A 200 -8.76 -8.44 7.69
C LEU A 200 -8.36 -9.45 8.77
N ARG A 201 -8.93 -10.66 8.77
CA ARG A 201 -8.50 -11.74 9.69
C ARG A 201 -7.09 -12.23 9.36
N GLU A 202 -6.75 -12.34 8.08
CA GLU A 202 -5.39 -12.66 7.65
C GLU A 202 -4.39 -11.56 8.04
N LEU A 203 -4.79 -10.28 7.93
CA LEU A 203 -3.97 -9.16 8.42
C LEU A 203 -3.67 -9.27 9.92
N GLU A 204 -4.69 -9.60 10.73
CA GLU A 204 -4.52 -9.77 12.18
C GLU A 204 -3.45 -10.82 12.50
N GLY A 205 -3.43 -11.94 11.77
CA GLY A 205 -2.39 -12.98 11.90
C GLY A 205 -1.00 -12.56 11.38
N ALA A 206 -0.94 -11.64 10.42
CA ALA A 206 0.30 -11.12 9.85
C ALA A 206 0.89 -9.92 10.64
N ALA A 207 0.13 -9.37 11.60
CA ALA A 207 0.53 -8.22 12.38
C ALA A 207 1.85 -8.49 13.14
N PRO A 208 2.80 -7.53 13.18
CA PRO A 208 4.03 -7.68 13.96
C PRO A 208 3.72 -7.97 15.45
N PRO A 209 4.45 -8.84 16.15
CA PRO A 209 4.22 -9.03 17.59
C PRO A 209 4.59 -7.77 18.38
N ALA A 210 3.83 -7.45 19.43
CA ALA A 210 4.02 -6.26 20.27
C ALA A 210 5.30 -6.27 21.14
N GLY A 211 6.12 -7.32 21.10
CA GLY A 211 7.24 -7.55 22.02
C GLY A 211 8.62 -7.32 21.38
N ARG A 212 9.38 -6.36 21.94
CA ARG A 212 10.74 -5.90 21.56
C ARG A 212 10.81 -5.11 20.26
N GLN A 213 10.59 -3.82 20.36
CA GLN A 213 10.69 -2.91 19.24
C GLN A 213 11.42 -1.64 19.67
N ASP A 214 12.41 -1.24 18.87
CA ASP A 214 12.90 0.13 18.91
C ASP A 214 11.74 1.11 18.68
N ARG A 215 11.94 2.39 19.01
CA ARG A 215 10.88 3.41 18.88
C ARG A 215 10.29 3.49 17.47
N GLY A 216 11.08 3.20 16.43
CA GLY A 216 10.62 3.24 15.04
C GLY A 216 9.65 2.10 14.71
N THR A 217 9.98 0.90 15.15
CA THR A 217 9.16 -0.29 14.89
C THR A 217 7.85 -0.25 15.68
N ALA A 218 7.88 0.27 16.92
CA ALA A 218 6.67 0.45 17.73
C ALA A 218 5.67 1.43 17.09
N ALA A 219 6.17 2.51 16.49
CA ALA A 219 5.32 3.48 15.77
C ALA A 219 4.72 2.87 14.49
N ALA A 220 5.53 2.12 13.72
CA ALA A 220 5.04 1.40 12.56
C ALA A 220 3.95 0.39 12.93
N TYR A 221 4.13 -0.33 14.05
CA TYR A 221 3.13 -1.26 14.56
C TYR A 221 1.83 -0.57 14.99
N ALA A 222 1.91 0.52 15.74
CA ALA A 222 0.73 1.29 16.13
C ALA A 222 -0.04 1.81 14.90
N SER A 223 0.68 2.26 13.86
CA SER A 223 0.05 2.68 12.60
C SER A 223 -0.63 1.50 11.89
N ALA A 224 0.01 0.33 11.83
CA ALA A 224 -0.56 -0.88 11.23
C ALA A 224 -1.83 -1.34 11.96
N GLN A 225 -1.80 -1.36 13.30
CA GLN A 225 -2.96 -1.71 14.14
C GLN A 225 -4.09 -0.68 13.98
N LEU A 226 -3.77 0.61 13.98
CA LEU A 226 -4.76 1.66 13.73
C LEU A 226 -5.45 1.45 12.39
N GLU A 227 -4.70 1.18 11.32
CA GLU A 227 -5.27 0.91 9.99
C GLU A 227 -6.16 -0.34 9.98
N LEU A 228 -5.71 -1.43 10.62
CA LEU A 228 -6.50 -2.66 10.74
C LEU A 228 -7.84 -2.42 11.44
N HIS A 229 -7.83 -1.81 12.62
CA HIS A 229 -9.05 -1.51 13.38
C HIS A 229 -9.97 -0.54 12.61
N SER A 230 -9.41 0.47 11.94
CA SER A 230 -10.19 1.41 11.11
C SER A 230 -10.87 0.70 9.94
N ARG A 231 -10.18 -0.24 9.29
CA ARG A 231 -10.73 -1.04 8.19
C ARG A 231 -11.82 -1.99 8.67
N ARG A 232 -11.59 -2.68 9.80
CA ARG A 232 -12.57 -3.57 10.41
C ARG A 232 -13.84 -2.83 10.82
N ALA A 233 -13.70 -1.62 11.37
CA ALA A 233 -14.82 -0.77 11.69
C ALA A 233 -15.68 -0.46 10.45
N ARG A 234 -15.05 -0.06 9.33
CA ARG A 234 -15.77 0.20 8.07
C ARG A 234 -16.45 -1.07 7.52
N ALA A 235 -15.78 -2.22 7.59
CA ALA A 235 -16.34 -3.50 7.16
C ALA A 235 -17.58 -3.90 7.98
N LEU A 236 -17.50 -3.85 9.32
CA LEU A 236 -18.62 -4.14 10.22
C LEU A 236 -19.78 -3.18 10.01
N ARG A 237 -19.48 -1.89 9.81
CA ARG A 237 -20.49 -0.89 9.48
C ARG A 237 -21.21 -1.22 8.16
N ALA A 238 -20.48 -1.68 7.14
CA ALA A 238 -21.07 -2.12 5.88
C ALA A 238 -21.98 -3.36 6.04
N GLN A 239 -21.77 -4.18 7.08
CA GLN A 239 -22.69 -5.27 7.45
C GLN A 239 -23.89 -4.81 8.30
N GLY A 240 -23.93 -3.55 8.73
CA GLY A 240 -24.93 -3.05 9.67
C GLY A 240 -24.61 -3.30 11.15
N GLU A 241 -23.46 -3.90 11.47
CA GLU A 241 -22.99 -4.16 12.84
C GLU A 241 -22.40 -2.89 13.48
N THR A 242 -23.23 -1.85 13.63
CA THR A 242 -22.79 -0.49 13.98
C THR A 242 -22.14 -0.40 15.37
N ASP A 243 -22.64 -1.13 16.36
CA ASP A 243 -22.03 -1.13 17.71
C ASP A 243 -20.65 -1.81 17.71
N ALA A 244 -20.50 -2.92 16.98
CA ALA A 244 -19.20 -3.58 16.81
C ALA A 244 -18.21 -2.67 16.06
N ALA A 245 -18.67 -2.00 15.01
CA ALA A 245 -17.88 -0.99 14.30
C ALA A 245 -17.41 0.14 15.21
N LEU A 246 -18.25 0.60 16.15
CA LEU A 246 -17.88 1.62 17.13
C LEU A 246 -16.77 1.15 18.07
N GLU A 247 -16.76 -0.10 18.52
CA GLU A 247 -15.67 -0.64 19.34
C GLU A 247 -14.33 -0.68 18.58
N GLU A 248 -14.37 -1.04 17.31
CA GLU A 248 -13.20 -1.00 16.43
C GLU A 248 -12.70 0.44 16.21
N TYR A 249 -13.61 1.39 15.91
CA TYR A 249 -13.27 2.80 15.80
C TYR A 249 -12.67 3.36 17.10
N ARG A 250 -13.23 3.02 18.27
CA ARG A 250 -12.70 3.41 19.58
C ARG A 250 -11.29 2.87 19.78
N THR A 251 -11.03 1.64 19.36
CA THR A 251 -9.71 1.03 19.43
C THR A 251 -8.72 1.72 18.49
N ALA A 252 -9.09 1.98 17.24
CA ALA A 252 -8.28 2.75 16.30
C ALA A 252 -7.95 4.16 16.81
N VAL A 253 -8.91 4.85 17.43
CA VAL A 253 -8.71 6.18 18.02
C VAL A 253 -7.75 6.13 19.22
N ARG A 254 -7.82 5.10 20.07
CA ARG A 254 -6.89 4.90 21.19
C ARG A 254 -5.47 4.57 20.74
N LEU A 255 -5.35 3.82 19.65
CA LEU A 255 -4.06 3.45 19.05
C LEU A 255 -3.38 4.59 18.31
N ARG A 256 -4.06 5.73 18.11
CA ARG A 256 -3.44 6.94 17.58
C ARG A 256 -2.15 7.17 18.35
N PRO A 257 -0.99 7.18 17.67
CA PRO A 257 0.29 7.32 18.31
C PRO A 257 0.25 8.46 19.34
N ALA A 258 0.28 8.09 20.62
CA ALA A 258 0.58 9.00 21.73
C ALA A 258 2.02 9.55 21.61
N PHE A 259 2.81 8.97 20.71
CA PHE A 259 4.10 9.48 20.28
C PHE A 259 3.88 10.77 19.51
N GLY A 260 4.32 11.91 20.07
CA GLY A 260 4.23 13.27 19.55
C GLY A 260 4.90 13.55 18.19
N GLY A 261 4.85 12.60 17.26
CA GLY A 261 5.09 12.82 15.84
C GLY A 261 3.85 13.42 15.20
N LYS A 262 4.08 14.38 14.31
CA LYS A 262 3.09 14.97 13.40
C LYS A 262 2.47 13.88 12.52
N LEU A 263 1.55 13.07 13.04
CA LEU A 263 0.64 12.35 12.18
C LEU A 263 -0.14 13.40 11.41
N GLU A 264 -0.11 13.29 10.08
CA GLU A 264 -0.87 14.11 9.14
C GLU A 264 -2.28 14.40 9.70
N PRO A 265 -2.58 15.67 10.07
CA PRO A 265 -3.89 16.07 10.58
C PRO A 265 -5.09 15.50 9.79
N PRO A 266 -5.03 15.37 8.45
CA PRO A 266 -6.14 14.85 7.66
C PRO A 266 -6.58 13.42 8.02
N ARG A 267 -5.65 12.48 8.26
CA ARG A 267 -6.02 11.06 8.48
C ARG A 267 -6.75 10.86 9.81
N ASN A 268 -6.28 11.54 10.86
CA ASN A 268 -6.91 11.49 12.18
C ASN A 268 -8.31 12.15 12.17
N GLN A 269 -8.47 13.22 11.38
CA GLN A 269 -9.76 13.88 11.22
C GLN A 269 -10.75 13.01 10.46
N ALA A 270 -10.32 12.35 9.37
CA ALA A 270 -11.16 11.41 8.62
C ALA A 270 -11.66 10.28 9.53
N LEU A 271 -10.76 9.65 10.29
CA LEU A 271 -11.12 8.59 11.24
C LEU A 271 -12.10 9.08 12.34
N LEU A 272 -11.92 10.29 12.88
CA LEU A 272 -12.89 10.86 13.84
C LEU A 272 -14.24 11.13 13.19
N ALA A 273 -14.25 11.64 11.96
CA ALA A 273 -15.47 11.97 11.24
C ALA A 273 -16.28 10.70 10.94
N GLU A 274 -15.61 9.63 10.53
CA GLU A 274 -16.23 8.32 10.33
C GLU A 274 -16.79 7.73 11.62
N ALA A 275 -15.99 7.72 12.69
CA ALA A 275 -16.41 7.22 13.99
C ALA A 275 -17.58 8.03 14.56
N ARG A 276 -17.58 9.36 14.39
CA ARG A 276 -18.70 10.26 14.72
C ARG A 276 -19.94 9.93 13.90
N SER A 277 -19.79 9.70 12.60
CA SER A 277 -20.90 9.31 11.72
C SER A 277 -21.54 8.00 12.19
N ALA A 278 -20.72 6.98 12.50
CA ALA A 278 -21.20 5.72 13.06
C ALA A 278 -21.88 5.93 14.43
N TRP A 279 -21.33 6.80 15.28
CA TRP A 279 -21.91 7.12 16.58
C TRP A 279 -23.31 7.70 16.45
N LEU A 280 -23.48 8.73 15.61
CA LEU A 280 -24.76 9.39 15.39
C LEU A 280 -25.80 8.45 14.77
N SER A 281 -25.38 7.50 13.93
CA SER A 281 -26.31 6.51 13.36
C SER A 281 -26.94 5.56 14.40
N THR A 282 -26.38 5.47 15.60
CA THR A 282 -26.98 4.71 16.72
C THR A 282 -28.03 5.50 17.51
N GLY A 283 -28.33 6.75 17.11
CA GLY A 283 -29.25 7.63 17.84
C GLY A 283 -28.64 8.34 19.06
N ARG A 284 -27.34 8.15 19.32
CA ARG A 284 -26.61 8.87 20.37
C ARG A 284 -26.34 10.31 19.97
N SER A 285 -26.19 11.20 20.96
CA SER A 285 -26.05 12.63 20.69
C SER A 285 -24.64 13.00 20.21
N ALA A 286 -24.54 14.14 19.51
CA ALA A 286 -23.26 14.73 19.15
C ALA A 286 -22.48 15.21 20.39
N GLU A 287 -23.19 15.63 21.45
CA GLU A 287 -22.61 16.08 22.71
C GLU A 287 -21.87 14.94 23.43
N ASP A 288 -22.47 13.74 23.48
CA ASP A 288 -21.83 12.55 24.06
C ASP A 288 -20.58 12.14 23.29
N TRP A 289 -20.58 12.31 21.96
CA TRP A 289 -19.41 12.06 21.13
C TRP A 289 -18.27 13.03 21.47
N GLU A 290 -18.55 14.34 21.55
CA GLU A 290 -17.53 15.33 21.90
C GLU A 290 -16.99 15.11 23.33
N ALA A 291 -17.86 14.76 24.28
CA ALA A 291 -17.46 14.39 25.63
C ALA A 291 -16.53 13.16 25.63
N TRP A 292 -16.85 12.13 24.85
CA TRP A 292 -15.99 10.96 24.71
C TRP A 292 -14.63 11.30 24.08
N VAL A 293 -14.60 12.10 23.01
CA VAL A 293 -13.34 12.54 22.37
C VAL A 293 -12.48 13.39 23.32
N ALA A 294 -13.10 14.25 24.14
CA ALA A 294 -12.40 15.07 25.12
C ALA A 294 -11.65 14.20 26.16
N VAL A 295 -12.32 13.14 26.66
CA VAL A 295 -11.71 12.16 27.57
C VAL A 295 -10.51 11.46 26.91
N GLN A 296 -10.64 11.03 25.65
CA GLN A 296 -9.53 10.36 24.94
C GLN A 296 -8.32 11.27 24.70
N ARG A 297 -8.55 12.59 24.56
CA ARG A 297 -7.48 13.58 24.36
C ARG A 297 -6.80 14.01 25.67
N GLY A 298 -7.24 13.50 26.82
CA GLY A 298 -6.73 13.92 28.13
C GLY A 298 -7.14 15.36 28.51
N TYR A 299 -8.14 15.94 27.86
CA TYR A 299 -8.70 17.22 28.30
C TYR A 299 -9.66 16.98 29.47
N PRO A 300 -9.62 17.82 30.52
CA PRO A 300 -10.65 17.79 31.55
C PRO A 300 -12.01 18.05 30.91
N ILE A 301 -12.98 17.18 31.23
CA ILE A 301 -14.35 17.27 30.73
C ILE A 301 -14.90 18.66 31.12
N PRO A 302 -15.37 19.50 30.18
CA PRO A 302 -16.07 20.72 30.56
C PRO A 302 -17.29 20.31 31.39
N ALA A 303 -17.41 20.85 32.60
CA ALA A 303 -18.52 20.54 33.50
C ALA A 303 -19.83 20.66 32.72
N MET A 304 -20.50 19.52 32.49
CA MET A 304 -21.79 19.49 31.81
C MET A 304 -22.69 20.38 32.64
N THR A 305 -23.00 21.56 32.11
CA THR A 305 -24.02 22.43 32.70
C THR A 305 -25.27 21.61 32.65
N SER A 306 -25.77 21.25 33.83
CA SER A 306 -26.94 20.41 34.03
C SER A 306 -28.03 20.84 33.06
N VAL A 307 -28.30 20.02 32.04
CA VAL A 307 -29.52 20.16 31.26
C VAL A 307 -30.64 20.12 32.28
N PRO A 308 -31.43 21.20 32.44
CA PRO A 308 -32.55 21.16 33.35
C PRO A 308 -33.46 20.03 32.85
N MET A 309 -33.60 18.98 33.65
CA MET A 309 -34.71 18.05 33.50
C MET A 309 -35.97 18.90 33.64
N THR A 310 -36.54 19.34 32.53
CA THR A 310 -37.91 19.82 32.50
C THR A 310 -38.77 18.67 32.97
N ALA A 311 -39.16 18.75 34.24
CA ALA A 311 -40.21 17.96 34.82
C ALA A 311 -41.43 18.11 33.92
N ALA A 312 -41.81 17.02 33.25
CA ALA A 312 -43.13 16.90 32.64
C ALA A 312 -44.14 17.04 33.78
N ALA A 313 -44.75 18.22 33.88
CA ALA A 313 -45.84 18.49 34.79
C ALA A 313 -47.16 18.11 34.12
N ARG A 314 -47.79 17.07 34.70
CA ARG A 314 -49.20 16.63 34.62
C ARG A 314 -49.67 15.94 33.34
#